data_AF-A0A965QMH1-F1
#
_entry.id   AF-A0A965QMH1-F1
#
_cell.length_a   1.000
_cell.length_b   1.000
_cell.length_c   1.000
_cell.angle_alpha   90.00
_cell.angle_beta   90.00
_cell.angle_gamma   90.00
#
_symmetry.space_group_name_H-M   'P 1'
#
loop_
_entity.id
_entity.type
_entity.pdbx_description
1 polymer ?
#
loop_
_entity_poly.entity_id
_entity_poly.type
_entity_poly.pdbx_seq_one_letter_code
_entity_poly.pdbx_strand_id
1 'polypeptide(L)'
;ILRPLAAGAILVGLAPHAHADATKTFKAEYTFPVPDDSLKPFATHKIDAYKVITTDAGKTVLTFAMPEDLSAGNKTEVSFEEVENDGTERVLKGDAGTIRCTIPWLTSTCQVEFSSTIVPDMSKTTDFIVAKYGLDDVWLERLSAIDKFSTEPIGTVTVNGVANP
;
A
#
# COMPACT_ATOMS: atom_id res chain seq x y z
N ILE A 1 48.02 59.44 -5.60
CA ILE A 1 47.29 58.43 -6.40
C ILE A 1 47.09 57.22 -5.51
N LEU A 2 45.93 57.13 -4.86
CA LEU A 2 45.57 56.03 -3.94
C LEU A 2 45.04 54.85 -4.77
N ARG A 3 45.60 53.66 -4.57
CA ARG A 3 45.06 52.39 -5.07
C ARG A 3 44.17 51.77 -3.97
N PRO A 4 42.94 51.32 -4.27
CA PRO A 4 42.18 50.53 -3.31
C PRO A 4 42.57 49.04 -3.40
N LEU A 5 42.75 48.42 -2.23
CA LEU A 5 42.76 46.97 -2.06
C LEU A 5 41.32 46.45 -2.15
N ALA A 6 41.05 45.58 -3.11
CA ALA A 6 39.80 44.83 -3.18
C ALA A 6 39.91 43.58 -2.29
N ALA A 7 39.16 43.57 -1.19
CA ALA A 7 38.93 42.38 -0.37
C ALA A 7 37.83 41.55 -1.03
N GLY A 8 38.21 40.43 -1.66
CA GLY A 8 37.26 39.43 -2.15
C GLY A 8 36.83 38.53 -0.99
N ALA A 9 35.62 38.71 -0.49
CA ALA A 9 34.97 37.76 0.41
C ALA A 9 34.38 36.61 -0.42
N ILE A 10 34.94 35.41 -0.25
CA ILE A 10 34.38 34.17 -0.81
C ILE A 10 33.20 33.78 0.08
N LEU A 11 31.98 34.01 -0.40
CA LEU A 11 30.76 33.43 0.15
C LEU A 11 30.73 31.94 -0.23
N VAL A 12 31.17 31.07 0.68
CA VAL A 12 30.89 29.63 0.59
C VAL A 12 29.41 29.44 0.91
N GLY A 13 28.59 29.43 -0.13
CA GLY A 13 27.17 29.06 -0.04
C GLY A 13 27.06 27.59 0.33
N LEU A 14 26.71 27.31 1.58
CA LEU A 14 26.16 26.02 1.99
C LEU A 14 24.79 25.88 1.30
N ALA A 15 24.76 25.22 0.15
CA ALA A 15 23.50 24.80 -0.43
C ALA A 15 22.83 23.81 0.54
N PRO A 16 21.56 24.03 0.95
CA PRO A 16 20.82 23.02 1.69
C PRO A 16 20.76 21.78 0.81
N HIS A 17 21.32 20.68 1.31
CA HIS A 17 21.14 19.38 0.68
C HIS A 17 19.70 18.99 0.97
N ALA A 18 18.80 19.32 0.04
CA ALA A 18 17.51 18.67 -0.02
C ALA A 18 17.82 17.18 -0.20
N HIS A 19 17.71 16.41 0.88
CA HIS A 19 17.53 14.98 0.74
C HIS A 19 16.26 14.80 -0.11
N ALA A 20 16.26 13.82 -1.00
CA ALA A 20 15.10 13.54 -1.83
C ALA A 20 14.44 12.29 -1.26
N ASP A 21 13.11 12.29 -1.20
CA ASP A 21 12.33 11.13 -0.82
C ASP A 21 12.79 9.89 -1.61
N ALA A 22 13.17 8.83 -0.89
CA ALA A 22 13.59 7.59 -1.49
C ALA A 22 12.37 6.70 -1.73
N THR A 23 12.00 6.50 -3.00
CA THR A 23 10.90 5.61 -3.37
C THR A 23 11.44 4.25 -3.81
N LYS A 24 10.83 3.17 -3.30
CA LYS A 24 11.07 1.79 -3.73
C LYS A 24 9.75 1.15 -4.12
N THR A 25 9.75 0.40 -5.22
CA THR A 25 8.56 -0.32 -5.67
C THR A 25 8.75 -1.82 -5.54
N PHE A 26 7.73 -2.50 -5.04
CA PHE A 26 7.70 -3.94 -4.83
C PHE A 26 6.48 -4.56 -5.49
N LYS A 27 6.57 -5.87 -5.73
CA LYS A 27 5.39 -6.70 -5.92
C LYS A 27 4.94 -7.20 -4.55
N ALA A 28 3.65 -7.28 -4.34
CA ALA A 28 3.07 -7.85 -3.14
C ALA A 28 1.81 -8.65 -3.46
N GLU A 29 1.35 -9.43 -2.51
CA GLU A 29 0.06 -10.12 -2.57
C GLU A 29 -0.74 -9.78 -1.32
N TYR A 30 -1.99 -9.38 -1.51
CA TYR A 30 -2.96 -9.20 -0.45
C TYR A 30 -3.87 -10.43 -0.37
N THR A 31 -4.01 -11.01 0.81
CA THR A 31 -4.91 -12.13 1.07
C THR A 31 -5.77 -11.86 2.29
N PHE A 32 -7.07 -12.10 2.21
CA PHE A 32 -7.96 -12.07 3.38
C PHE A 32 -8.49 -13.47 3.70
N PRO A 33 -8.84 -13.77 4.98
CA PRO A 33 -9.27 -15.09 5.38
C PRO A 33 -10.67 -15.39 4.83
N VAL A 34 -10.84 -16.62 4.34
CA VAL A 34 -12.12 -17.16 3.85
C VAL A 34 -12.47 -18.44 4.60
N PRO A 35 -13.77 -18.73 4.79
CA PRO A 35 -14.23 -19.90 5.54
C PRO A 35 -14.01 -21.23 4.79
N ASP A 36 -13.86 -21.17 3.46
CA ASP A 36 -13.68 -22.34 2.60
C ASP A 36 -12.41 -22.17 1.74
N ASP A 37 -11.61 -23.22 1.70
CA ASP A 37 -10.38 -23.31 0.90
C ASP A 37 -10.65 -23.14 -0.60
N SER A 38 -11.84 -23.51 -1.08
CA SER A 38 -12.26 -23.30 -2.47
C SER A 38 -12.30 -21.82 -2.86
N LEU A 39 -12.46 -20.92 -1.89
CA LEU A 39 -12.54 -19.47 -2.09
C LEU A 39 -11.18 -18.77 -2.10
N LYS A 40 -10.10 -19.44 -1.65
CA LYS A 40 -8.75 -18.87 -1.56
C LYS A 40 -8.25 -18.20 -2.86
N PRO A 41 -8.52 -18.75 -4.07
CA PRO A 41 -8.10 -18.10 -5.31
C PRO A 41 -8.76 -16.74 -5.54
N PHE A 42 -9.94 -16.49 -4.96
CA PHE A 42 -10.68 -15.24 -5.09
C PHE A 42 -10.40 -14.26 -3.94
N ALA A 43 -9.78 -14.74 -2.86
CA ALA A 43 -9.38 -13.92 -1.71
C ALA A 43 -7.94 -13.43 -1.77
N THR A 44 -7.17 -13.85 -2.79
CA THR A 44 -5.77 -13.48 -2.99
C THR A 44 -5.63 -12.59 -4.21
N HIS A 45 -5.06 -11.40 -4.02
CA HIS A 45 -4.93 -10.38 -5.05
C HIS A 45 -3.49 -9.91 -5.18
N LYS A 46 -3.00 -9.82 -6.41
CA LYS A 46 -1.67 -9.27 -6.69
C LYS A 46 -1.69 -7.75 -6.63
N ILE A 47 -0.63 -7.19 -6.04
CA ILE A 47 -0.34 -5.77 -6.00
C ILE A 47 0.98 -5.55 -6.74
N ASP A 48 0.89 -5.04 -7.97
CA ASP A 48 2.07 -4.84 -8.82
C ASP A 48 2.87 -3.56 -8.48
N ALA A 49 2.23 -2.60 -7.81
CA ALA A 49 2.80 -1.29 -7.49
C ALA A 49 2.70 -0.99 -5.99
N TYR A 50 3.30 -1.85 -5.17
CA TYR A 50 3.43 -1.62 -3.74
C TYR A 50 4.62 -0.69 -3.49
N LYS A 51 4.36 0.60 -3.23
CA LYS A 51 5.40 1.61 -3.09
C LYS A 51 5.68 1.92 -1.63
N VAL A 52 6.96 2.00 -1.31
CA VAL A 52 7.47 2.42 -0.01
C VAL A 52 8.31 3.65 -0.23
N ILE A 53 7.90 4.75 0.39
CA ILE A 53 8.52 6.06 0.30
C ILE A 53 9.13 6.34 1.66
N THR A 54 10.45 6.52 1.72
CA THR A 54 11.13 7.02 2.92
C THR A 54 11.35 8.51 2.74
N THR A 55 10.66 9.29 3.57
CA THR A 55 10.76 10.74 3.58
C THR A 55 12.10 11.19 4.14
N ASP A 56 12.47 12.45 3.87
CA ASP A 56 13.67 13.08 4.44
C ASP A 56 13.69 13.11 5.98
N ALA A 57 12.50 13.09 6.60
CA ALA A 57 12.36 12.99 8.05
C ALA A 57 12.57 11.57 8.59
N GLY A 58 12.90 10.60 7.73
CA GLY A 58 13.04 9.19 8.07
C GLY A 58 11.73 8.45 8.25
N LYS A 59 10.58 9.10 8.03
CA LYS A 59 9.27 8.43 8.09
C LYS A 59 9.02 7.59 6.85
N THR A 60 8.31 6.48 7.03
CA THR A 60 7.86 5.63 5.93
C THR A 60 6.42 5.97 5.55
N VAL A 61 6.17 6.13 4.26
CA VAL A 61 4.83 6.17 3.66
C VAL A 61 4.70 4.97 2.72
N LEU A 62 3.57 4.28 2.81
CA LEU A 62 3.26 3.11 2.01
C LEU A 62 2.04 3.43 1.15
N THR A 63 2.14 3.16 -0.14
CA THR A 63 1.03 3.36 -1.08
C THR A 63 0.83 2.16 -2.00
N PHE A 64 -0.41 1.82 -2.28
CA PHE A 64 -0.77 0.83 -3.31
C PHE A 64 -2.20 1.04 -3.80
N ALA A 65 -2.53 0.47 -4.96
CA ALA A 65 -3.90 0.43 -5.46
C ALA A 65 -4.64 -0.79 -4.90
N MET A 66 -5.86 -0.57 -4.41
CA MET A 66 -6.78 -1.64 -4.04
C MET A 66 -7.05 -2.56 -5.24
N PRO A 67 -7.19 -3.88 -5.01
CA PRO A 67 -7.66 -4.79 -6.04
C PRO A 67 -9.02 -4.34 -6.60
N GLU A 68 -9.17 -4.30 -7.92
CA GLU A 68 -10.38 -3.82 -8.59
C GLU A 68 -11.64 -4.58 -8.15
N ASP A 69 -11.50 -5.87 -7.88
CA ASP A 69 -12.59 -6.73 -7.44
C ASP A 69 -13.11 -6.29 -6.05
N LEU A 70 -12.26 -5.68 -5.21
CA LEU A 70 -12.63 -5.13 -3.90
C LEU A 70 -13.07 -3.67 -3.95
N SER A 71 -12.91 -2.99 -5.10
CA SER A 71 -13.27 -1.58 -5.28
C SER A 71 -14.33 -1.36 -6.36
N ALA A 72 -15.03 -2.43 -6.78
CA ALA A 72 -16.01 -2.42 -7.86
C ALA A 72 -15.46 -1.80 -9.17
N GLY A 73 -14.22 -2.13 -9.53
CA GLY A 73 -13.54 -1.64 -10.73
C GLY A 73 -12.90 -0.26 -10.60
N ASN A 74 -13.03 0.42 -9.46
CA ASN A 74 -12.44 1.73 -9.26
C ASN A 74 -10.95 1.60 -8.92
N LYS A 75 -10.10 2.42 -9.54
CA LYS A 75 -8.70 2.54 -9.15
C LYS A 75 -8.60 3.38 -7.88
N THR A 76 -8.71 2.72 -6.73
CA THR A 76 -8.60 3.35 -5.41
C THR A 76 -7.18 3.17 -4.89
N GLU A 77 -6.39 4.24 -4.92
CA GLU A 77 -5.07 4.26 -4.24
C GLU A 77 -5.26 4.52 -2.75
N VAL A 78 -4.57 3.74 -1.93
CA VAL A 78 -4.56 3.88 -0.47
C VAL A 78 -3.15 4.25 -0.01
N SER A 79 -3.07 5.05 1.05
CA SER A 79 -1.82 5.56 1.62
C SER A 79 -1.81 5.38 3.13
N PHE A 80 -0.68 4.96 3.67
CA PHE A 80 -0.47 4.73 5.10
C PHE A 80 0.87 5.33 5.52
N GLU A 81 0.88 6.16 6.56
CA GLU A 81 2.10 6.77 7.12
C GLU A 81 2.50 6.06 8.41
N GLU A 82 3.80 5.84 8.59
CA GLU A 82 4.38 5.33 9.83
C GLU A 82 4.08 6.26 11.01
N VAL A 83 3.38 5.72 12.00
CA VAL A 83 3.05 6.43 13.25
C VAL A 83 3.79 5.86 14.46
N GLU A 84 4.26 4.62 14.37
CA GLU A 84 4.96 3.93 15.44
C GLU A 84 5.97 2.92 14.89
N ASN A 85 7.11 2.82 15.55
CA ASN A 85 8.19 1.88 15.25
C ASN A 85 9.01 1.65 16.52
N ASP A 86 8.85 0.47 17.12
CA ASP A 86 9.48 0.11 18.39
C ASP A 86 10.75 -0.75 18.21
N GLY A 87 11.17 -0.97 16.96
CA GLY A 87 12.29 -1.84 16.61
C GLY A 87 11.91 -3.32 16.41
N THR A 88 10.68 -3.71 16.74
CA THR A 88 10.13 -5.07 16.50
C THR A 88 8.89 -5.04 15.61
N GLU A 89 8.02 -4.05 15.79
CA GLU A 89 6.84 -3.79 14.99
C GLU A 89 6.90 -2.38 14.38
N ARG A 90 6.33 -2.25 13.19
CA ARG A 90 6.04 -0.98 12.55
C ARG A 90 4.54 -0.88 12.33
N VAL A 91 3.96 0.24 12.76
CA VAL A 91 2.54 0.55 12.58
C VAL A 91 2.41 1.73 11.63
N LEU A 92 1.65 1.53 10.56
CA LEU A 92 1.28 2.57 9.61
C LEU A 92 -0.22 2.81 9.63
N LYS A 93 -0.65 4.07 9.51
CA LYS A 93 -2.07 4.45 9.53
C LYS A 93 -2.39 5.41 8.39
N GLY A 94 -3.62 5.33 7.91
CA GLY A 94 -4.20 6.28 6.96
C GLY A 94 -5.72 6.21 7.01
N ASP A 95 -6.38 7.01 6.17
CA ASP A 95 -7.85 7.04 6.11
C ASP A 95 -8.45 5.69 5.75
N ALA A 96 -7.72 4.91 4.95
CA ALA A 96 -8.10 3.58 4.52
C ALA A 96 -7.96 2.51 5.61
N GLY A 97 -7.26 2.76 6.72
CA GLY A 97 -7.11 1.80 7.82
C GLY A 97 -5.73 1.78 8.48
N THR A 98 -5.34 0.62 8.99
CA THR A 98 -4.08 0.38 9.70
C THR A 98 -3.31 -0.81 9.13
N ILE A 99 -1.99 -0.68 9.05
CA ILE A 99 -1.07 -1.75 8.70
C ILE A 99 -0.13 -2.00 9.87
N ARG A 100 0.08 -3.26 10.23
CA ARG A 100 1.03 -3.71 11.25
C ARG A 100 1.99 -4.72 10.65
N CYS A 101 3.29 -4.47 10.78
CA CYS A 101 4.31 -5.34 10.24
C CYS A 101 5.37 -5.66 11.29
N THR A 102 5.76 -6.93 11.39
CA THR A 102 6.96 -7.32 12.14
C THR A 102 8.22 -7.02 11.33
N ILE A 103 9.26 -6.50 12.00
CA ILE A 103 10.56 -6.23 11.39
C ILE A 103 11.35 -7.56 11.26
N PRO A 104 11.96 -7.87 10.10
CA PRO A 104 12.13 -7.05 8.90
C PRO A 104 10.91 -7.03 7.96
N TRP A 105 10.20 -5.91 7.92
CA TRP A 105 8.87 -5.82 7.34
C TRP A 105 8.80 -5.92 5.81
N LEU A 106 9.83 -5.48 5.08
CA LEU A 106 9.88 -5.56 3.61
C LEU A 106 10.08 -7.00 3.09
N THR A 107 10.32 -7.94 4.00
CA THR A 107 10.49 -9.37 3.70
C THR A 107 9.54 -10.22 4.54
N SER A 108 8.61 -9.58 5.25
CA SER A 108 7.66 -10.24 6.15
C SER A 108 6.22 -10.00 5.70
N THR A 109 5.31 -10.72 6.33
CA THR A 109 3.87 -10.51 6.17
C THR A 109 3.40 -9.40 7.10
N CYS A 110 2.67 -8.44 6.56
CA CYS A 110 2.02 -7.37 7.32
C CYS A 110 0.53 -7.66 7.44
N GLN A 111 -0.06 -7.45 8.62
CA GLN A 111 -1.50 -7.43 8.77
C GLN A 111 -2.03 -6.08 8.27
N VAL A 112 -3.13 -6.11 7.53
CA VAL A 112 -3.85 -4.93 7.06
C VAL A 112 -5.28 -5.03 7.55
N GLU A 113 -5.73 -3.99 8.24
CA GLU A 113 -7.12 -3.81 8.69
C GLU A 113 -7.66 -2.56 8.01
N PHE A 114 -8.51 -2.73 7.01
CA PHE A 114 -9.12 -1.60 6.34
C PHE A 114 -10.27 -1.04 7.18
N SER A 115 -10.48 0.27 7.08
CA SER A 115 -11.60 0.95 7.70
C SER A 115 -12.91 0.58 6.99
N SER A 116 -14.03 0.83 7.67
CA SER A 116 -15.37 0.60 7.12
C SER A 116 -15.69 1.45 5.88
N THR A 117 -14.87 2.45 5.56
CA THR A 117 -15.02 3.26 4.35
C THR A 117 -14.52 2.56 3.09
N ILE A 118 -13.77 1.46 3.23
CA ILE A 118 -13.23 0.66 2.11
C ILE A 118 -14.14 -0.53 1.77
N VAL A 119 -15.29 -0.66 2.44
CA VAL A 119 -16.26 -1.74 2.19
C VAL A 119 -16.85 -1.61 0.77
N PRO A 120 -16.76 -2.68 -0.05
CA PRO A 120 -17.31 -2.70 -1.40
C PRO A 120 -18.83 -2.49 -1.42
N ASP A 121 -19.32 -1.72 -2.38
CA ASP A 121 -20.75 -1.69 -2.72
C ASP A 121 -21.10 -2.97 -3.48
N MET A 122 -21.71 -3.94 -2.81
CA MET A 122 -21.96 -5.28 -3.38
C MET A 122 -22.83 -5.26 -4.64
N SER A 123 -23.69 -4.25 -4.83
CA SER A 123 -24.45 -4.11 -6.08
C SER A 123 -23.51 -3.79 -7.23
N LYS A 124 -22.65 -2.77 -7.06
CA LYS A 124 -21.68 -2.37 -8.09
C LYS A 124 -20.60 -3.41 -8.30
N THR A 125 -20.17 -4.09 -7.24
CA THR A 125 -19.24 -5.21 -7.32
C THR A 125 -19.84 -6.33 -8.18
N THR A 126 -21.11 -6.68 -7.97
CA THR A 126 -21.79 -7.70 -8.78
C THR A 126 -21.79 -7.32 -10.25
N ASP A 127 -22.21 -6.09 -10.59
CA ASP A 127 -22.22 -5.60 -11.96
C ASP A 127 -20.82 -5.65 -12.59
N PHE A 128 -19.79 -5.25 -11.83
CA PHE A 128 -18.39 -5.29 -12.28
C PHE A 128 -17.90 -6.73 -12.52
N ILE A 129 -18.14 -7.64 -11.58
CA ILE A 129 -17.72 -9.05 -11.70
C ILE A 129 -18.39 -9.70 -12.90
N VAL A 130 -19.69 -9.49 -13.09
CA VAL A 130 -20.44 -10.02 -14.24
C VAL A 130 -19.93 -9.41 -15.55
N ALA A 131 -19.66 -8.11 -15.59
CA ALA A 131 -19.13 -7.46 -16.79
C ALA A 131 -17.70 -7.91 -17.14
N LYS A 132 -16.84 -8.10 -16.15
CA LYS A 132 -15.41 -8.44 -16.34
C LYS A 132 -15.18 -9.92 -16.62
N TYR A 133 -15.90 -10.80 -15.91
CA TYR A 133 -15.66 -12.24 -15.93
C TYR A 133 -16.82 -13.04 -16.52
N GLY A 134 -18.01 -12.45 -16.67
CA GLY A 134 -19.23 -13.15 -17.07
C GLY A 134 -19.91 -13.90 -15.92
N LEU A 135 -20.98 -14.61 -16.27
CA LEU A 135 -21.65 -15.58 -15.39
C LEU A 135 -21.06 -16.97 -15.63
N ASP A 136 -19.79 -17.15 -15.26
CA ASP A 136 -19.10 -18.45 -15.32
C ASP A 136 -19.57 -19.38 -14.18
N ASP A 137 -19.02 -20.59 -14.04
CA ASP A 137 -19.44 -21.50 -12.97
C ASP A 137 -18.92 -21.08 -11.57
N VAL A 138 -18.08 -20.04 -11.47
CA VAL A 138 -17.40 -19.63 -10.22
C VAL A 138 -17.68 -18.19 -9.79
N TRP A 139 -18.58 -17.48 -10.48
CA TRP A 139 -18.87 -16.07 -10.20
C TRP A 139 -19.48 -15.88 -8.80
N LEU A 140 -20.27 -16.84 -8.31
CA LEU A 140 -20.86 -16.80 -6.98
C LEU A 140 -19.79 -16.96 -5.89
N GLU A 141 -18.81 -17.82 -6.10
CA GLU A 141 -17.67 -18.01 -5.21
C GLU A 141 -16.83 -16.73 -5.13
N ARG A 142 -16.62 -16.06 -6.28
CA ARG A 142 -15.95 -14.76 -6.31
C ARG A 142 -16.71 -13.71 -5.50
N LEU A 143 -18.04 -13.62 -5.67
CA LEU A 143 -18.87 -12.71 -4.87
C LEU A 143 -18.90 -13.09 -3.38
N SER A 144 -18.91 -14.38 -3.06
CA SER A 144 -18.86 -14.85 -1.67
C SER A 144 -17.56 -14.49 -0.98
N ALA A 145 -16.42 -14.53 -1.68
CA ALA A 145 -15.15 -14.07 -1.14
C ALA A 145 -15.18 -12.55 -0.89
N ILE A 146 -15.70 -11.76 -1.83
CA ILE A 146 -15.78 -10.30 -1.67
C ILE A 146 -16.76 -9.90 -0.57
N ASP A 147 -17.89 -10.59 -0.42
CA ASP A 147 -18.82 -10.41 0.69
C ASP A 147 -18.14 -10.67 2.04
N LYS A 148 -17.29 -11.71 2.12
CA LYS A 148 -16.49 -11.96 3.31
C LYS A 148 -15.57 -10.77 3.63
N PHE A 149 -14.86 -10.23 2.65
CA PHE A 149 -14.06 -9.02 2.82
C PHE A 149 -14.91 -7.83 3.31
N SER A 150 -16.11 -7.62 2.74
CA SER A 150 -17.02 -6.54 3.13
C SER A 150 -17.42 -6.58 4.62
N THR A 151 -17.50 -7.78 5.21
CA THR A 151 -17.86 -7.96 6.62
C THR A 151 -16.66 -7.93 7.57
N GLU A 152 -15.49 -8.36 7.10
CA GLU A 152 -14.26 -8.44 7.88
C GLU A 152 -13.08 -8.06 6.98
N PRO A 153 -12.82 -6.75 6.77
CA PRO A 153 -11.84 -6.27 5.80
C PRO A 153 -10.42 -6.31 6.39
N ILE A 154 -10.09 -7.46 6.97
CA ILE A 154 -8.82 -7.77 7.60
C ILE A 154 -8.12 -8.81 6.74
N GLY A 155 -6.86 -8.56 6.42
CA GLY A 155 -6.05 -9.52 5.69
C GLY A 155 -4.57 -9.31 5.93
N THR A 156 -3.78 -9.87 5.03
CA THR A 156 -2.33 -9.83 5.09
C THR A 156 -1.76 -9.40 3.76
N VAL A 157 -0.76 -8.54 3.78
CA VAL A 157 0.08 -8.23 2.63
C VAL A 157 1.41 -8.93 2.79
N THR A 158 1.80 -9.72 1.79
CA THR A 158 3.13 -10.34 1.70
C THR A 158 3.90 -9.68 0.57
N VAL A 159 5.05 -9.08 0.89
CA VAL A 159 5.92 -8.43 -0.09
C VAL A 159 6.81 -9.48 -0.76
N ASN A 160 6.67 -9.62 -2.09
CA ASN A 160 7.36 -10.61 -2.89
C ASN A 160 8.52 -9.95 -3.66
N GLY A 161 9.73 -10.01 -3.09
CA GLY A 161 10.98 -9.79 -3.82
C GLY A 161 11.84 -8.58 -3.41
N VAL A 162 12.93 -8.40 -4.15
CA VAL A 162 13.89 -7.30 -4.00
C VAL A 162 13.28 -6.03 -4.61
N ALA A 163 13.44 -4.88 -3.94
CA ALA A 163 12.95 -3.59 -4.43
C ALA A 163 13.40 -3.32 -5.88
N ASN A 164 12.48 -2.94 -6.76
CA ASN A 164 12.83 -2.36 -8.05
C ASN A 164 13.15 -0.87 -7.85
N PRO A 165 14.28 -0.38 -8.41
CA PRO A 165 14.65 1.02 -8.38
C PRO A 165 13.69 1.92 -9.17
#